data_AF-A0A101HT57-F1
#
_entry.id   AF-A0A101HT57-F1
#
_cell.length_a   1.000
_cell.length_b   1.000
_cell.length_c   1.000
_cell.angle_alpha   90.00
_cell.angle_beta   90.00
_cell.angle_gamma   90.00
#
_symmetry.space_group_name_H-M   'P 1'
#
loop_
_entity.id
_entity.type
_entity.pdbx_description
1 polymer ?
#
loop_
_entity_poly.entity_id
_entity_poly.type
_entity_poly.pdbx_seq_one_letter_code
_entity_poly.pdbx_strand_id
1 'polypeptide(L)'
;MQLLFFLYFSLFTFLAVSVYKARRLAGMPLHGRWELYPVPREPAERARYGGSYYEDPEWWKKPRKISRAGEIKETLKEMLFIRRLFVNQRRHWWFSYALHAGIYWLVLWTLFLFVGAVMELSGQAIITGGSGNFWTGLIYSGTLISG
;
A
#
# COMPACT_ATOMS: atom_id res chain seq x y z
N MET A 1 -20.66 2.60 24.51
CA MET A 1 -21.26 3.26 23.33
C MET A 1 -20.41 4.40 22.78
N GLN A 2 -19.96 5.36 23.60
CA GLN A 2 -19.14 6.49 23.13
C GLN A 2 -17.81 6.05 22.49
N LEU A 3 -17.09 5.08 23.07
CA LEU A 3 -15.83 4.58 22.53
C LEU A 3 -15.97 3.91 21.15
N LEU A 4 -17.02 3.10 20.95
CA LEU A 4 -17.30 2.45 19.67
C LEU A 4 -17.58 3.48 18.57
N PHE A 5 -18.33 4.53 18.89
CA PHE A 5 -18.59 5.63 17.96
C PHE A 5 -17.28 6.30 17.51
N PHE A 6 -16.39 6.65 18.44
CA PHE A 6 -15.10 7.25 18.09
C PHE A 6 -14.21 6.30 17.26
N LEU A 7 -14.25 5.00 17.56
CA LEU A 7 -13.50 4.00 16.82
C LEU A 7 -13.99 3.89 15.36
N TYR A 8 -15.30 3.76 15.12
CA TYR A 8 -15.83 3.73 13.76
C TYR A 8 -15.62 5.06 13.02
N PHE A 9 -15.79 6.19 13.71
CA PHE A 9 -15.58 7.51 13.11
C PHE A 9 -14.13 7.75 12.70
N SER A 10 -13.17 7.37 13.55
CA SER A 10 -11.74 7.48 13.25
C SER A 10 -11.33 6.58 12.08
N LEU A 11 -11.80 5.33 12.04
CA LEU A 11 -11.55 4.42 10.92
C LEU A 11 -12.12 4.97 9.61
N PHE A 12 -13.37 5.44 9.62
CA PHE A 12 -14.02 6.03 8.46
C PHE A 12 -13.26 7.26 7.97
N THR A 13 -12.92 8.18 8.87
CA THR A 13 -12.19 9.41 8.53
C THR A 13 -10.79 9.09 7.99
N PHE A 14 -10.09 8.12 8.60
CA PHE A 14 -8.79 7.66 8.13
C PHE A 14 -8.86 7.13 6.68
N LEU A 15 -9.83 6.28 6.37
CA LEU A 15 -10.04 5.77 5.01
C LEU A 15 -10.42 6.89 4.04
N ALA A 16 -11.35 7.76 4.42
CA ALA A 16 -11.82 8.86 3.58
C ALA A 16 -10.68 9.84 3.23
N VAL A 17 -9.90 10.26 4.22
CA VAL A 17 -8.76 11.17 4.04
C VAL A 17 -7.65 10.49 3.23
N SER A 18 -7.39 9.19 3.45
CA SER A 18 -6.39 8.43 2.69
C SER A 18 -6.76 8.36 1.21
N VAL A 19 -8.02 8.03 0.89
CA VAL A 19 -8.52 7.98 -0.49
C VAL A 19 -8.51 9.37 -1.13
N TYR A 20 -8.93 10.41 -0.40
CA TYR A 20 -8.88 11.80 -0.88
C TYR A 20 -7.44 12.20 -1.25
N LYS A 21 -6.47 11.92 -0.37
CA LYS A 21 -5.06 12.23 -0.59
C LYS A 21 -4.48 11.44 -1.76
N ALA A 22 -4.82 10.15 -1.89
CA ALA A 22 -4.41 9.32 -3.02
C ALA A 22 -4.93 9.87 -4.36
N ARG A 23 -6.21 10.25 -4.43
CA ARG A 23 -6.79 10.88 -5.64
C ARG A 23 -6.14 12.22 -5.97
N ARG A 24 -5.92 13.04 -4.94
CA ARG A 24 -5.24 14.34 -5.10
C ARG A 24 -3.84 14.16 -5.67
N LEU A 25 -3.03 13.24 -5.13
CA LEU A 25 -1.68 12.95 -5.64
C LEU A 25 -1.70 12.36 -7.06
N ALA A 26 -2.65 11.47 -7.36
CA ALA A 26 -2.78 10.88 -8.69
C ALA A 26 -3.12 11.92 -9.77
N GLY A 27 -3.87 12.97 -9.41
CA GLY A 27 -4.25 14.07 -10.29
C GLY A 27 -3.19 15.18 -10.44
N MET A 28 -2.07 15.13 -9.70
CA MET A 28 -1.03 16.14 -9.82
C MET A 28 -0.32 16.07 -11.19
N PRO A 29 0.13 17.21 -11.73
CA PRO A 29 0.97 17.24 -12.93
C PRO A 29 2.30 16.52 -12.69
N LEU A 30 3.01 16.11 -13.76
CA LEU A 30 4.19 15.22 -13.69
C LEU A 30 5.24 15.68 -12.66
N HIS A 31 5.65 16.96 -12.72
CA HIS A 31 6.57 17.59 -11.76
C HIS A 31 6.10 17.63 -10.29
N GLY A 32 4.78 17.55 -10.06
CA GLY A 32 4.19 17.47 -8.72
C GLY A 32 4.00 16.03 -8.24
N ARG A 33 4.33 15.04 -9.08
CA ARG A 33 4.29 13.62 -8.73
C ARG A 33 5.69 13.15 -8.41
N TRP A 34 5.77 12.20 -7.48
CA TRP A 34 7.04 11.57 -7.17
C TRP A 34 7.41 10.62 -8.31
N GLU A 35 8.34 11.05 -9.16
CA GLU A 35 8.89 10.19 -10.22
C GLU A 35 10.00 9.32 -9.65
N LEU A 36 9.76 8.01 -9.70
CA LEU A 36 10.73 7.00 -9.36
C LEU A 36 11.74 6.88 -10.51
N TYR A 37 13.04 6.94 -10.23
CA TYR A 37 14.10 6.65 -11.21
C TYR A 37 14.75 5.28 -10.96
N PRO A 38 14.86 4.35 -11.92
CA PRO A 38 14.48 4.45 -13.33
C PRO A 38 12.97 4.63 -13.53
N VAL A 39 12.56 5.39 -14.54
CA VAL A 39 11.16 5.81 -14.78
C VAL A 39 10.28 4.61 -15.18
N PRO A 40 9.47 4.03 -14.27
CA PRO A 40 8.78 2.76 -14.55
C PRO A 40 7.57 2.95 -15.48
N ARG A 41 7.21 4.22 -15.73
CA ARG A 41 6.12 4.64 -16.60
C ARG A 41 6.49 4.56 -18.08
N GLU A 42 7.77 4.56 -18.40
CA GLU A 42 8.28 4.40 -19.77
C GLU A 42 8.16 2.92 -20.22
N PRO A 43 8.15 2.62 -21.53
CA PRO A 43 8.06 1.25 -22.02
C PRO A 43 9.18 0.36 -21.45
N ALA A 44 8.88 -0.94 -21.32
CA ALA A 44 9.68 -1.89 -20.54
C ALA A 44 11.18 -1.95 -20.93
N GLU A 45 11.50 -1.66 -22.19
CA GLU A 45 12.89 -1.58 -22.67
C GLU A 45 13.65 -0.40 -22.04
N ARG A 46 13.02 0.79 -21.98
CA ARG A 46 13.59 2.03 -21.43
C ARG A 46 13.59 2.05 -19.91
N ALA A 47 12.55 1.50 -19.30
CA ALA A 47 12.43 1.38 -17.85
C ALA A 47 13.56 0.55 -17.22
N ARG A 48 14.25 -0.32 -17.97
CA ARG A 48 15.36 -1.14 -17.45
C ARG A 48 16.61 -0.32 -17.11
N TYR A 49 16.97 0.64 -17.95
CA TYR A 49 18.15 1.48 -17.76
C TYR A 49 17.82 2.90 -17.29
N GLY A 50 16.52 3.19 -17.10
CA GLY A 50 16.05 4.49 -16.62
C GLY A 50 15.87 5.53 -17.71
N GLY A 51 15.80 5.11 -18.96
CA GLY A 51 15.69 6.03 -20.07
C GLY A 51 14.37 6.77 -20.10
N SER A 52 14.43 8.01 -20.60
CA SER A 52 13.27 8.88 -20.78
C SER A 52 12.83 8.93 -22.24
N TYR A 53 11.58 9.31 -22.49
CA TYR A 53 11.09 9.60 -23.84
C TYR A 53 11.89 10.72 -24.55
N TYR A 54 12.65 11.53 -23.81
CA TYR A 54 13.56 12.53 -24.38
C TYR A 54 14.73 11.94 -25.17
N GLU A 55 15.01 10.64 -25.05
CA GLU A 55 16.05 9.96 -25.81
C GLU A 55 15.69 9.74 -27.28
N ASP A 56 14.39 9.82 -27.62
CA ASP A 56 13.95 9.67 -28.99
C ASP A 56 14.16 10.97 -29.80
N PRO A 57 14.77 10.89 -30.99
CA PRO A 57 14.72 12.01 -31.93
C PRO A 57 13.27 12.26 -32.33
N GLU A 58 12.94 13.55 -32.44
CA GLU A 58 11.58 14.03 -32.71
C GLU A 58 10.51 13.46 -31.77
N TRP A 59 10.84 13.24 -30.50
CA TRP A 59 9.91 12.69 -29.50
C TRP A 59 8.57 13.44 -29.45
N TRP A 60 8.55 14.74 -29.77
CA TRP A 60 7.36 15.58 -29.78
C TRP A 60 6.34 15.20 -30.87
N LYS A 61 6.75 14.46 -31.92
CA LYS A 61 5.85 13.96 -32.97
C LYS A 61 5.28 12.57 -32.67
N LYS A 62 5.79 11.87 -31.65
CA LYS A 62 5.45 10.47 -31.35
C LYS A 62 4.40 10.37 -30.23
N PRO A 63 3.43 9.45 -30.32
CA PRO A 63 2.49 9.23 -29.22
C PRO A 63 3.21 8.64 -27.99
N ARG A 64 2.91 9.19 -26.81
CA ARG A 64 3.44 8.72 -25.53
C ARG A 64 2.95 7.30 -25.21
N LYS A 65 3.87 6.32 -25.15
CA LYS A 65 3.57 4.98 -24.63
C LYS A 65 3.81 4.96 -23.12
N ILE A 66 2.77 4.73 -22.33
CA ILE A 66 2.85 4.72 -20.86
C ILE A 66 2.46 3.36 -20.28
N SER A 67 3.28 2.84 -19.37
CA SER A 67 3.00 1.63 -18.60
C SER A 67 2.48 1.99 -17.20
N ARG A 68 1.16 1.94 -17.00
CA ARG A 68 0.55 2.15 -15.68
C ARG A 68 0.86 0.99 -14.72
N ALA A 69 0.88 -0.24 -15.24
CA ALA A 69 1.18 -1.42 -14.45
C ALA A 69 2.63 -1.43 -13.93
N GLY A 70 3.59 -0.97 -14.75
CA GLY A 70 4.99 -0.80 -14.33
C GLY A 70 5.14 0.22 -13.21
N GLU A 71 4.47 1.37 -13.35
CA GLU A 71 4.43 2.41 -12.33
C GLU A 71 3.87 1.91 -11.00
N ILE A 72 2.72 1.22 -11.02
CA ILE A 72 2.10 0.67 -9.80
C ILE A 72 3.01 -0.39 -9.16
N LYS A 73 3.58 -1.30 -9.95
CA LYS A 73 4.45 -2.37 -9.45
C LYS A 73 5.70 -1.83 -8.77
N GLU A 74 6.40 -0.89 -9.39
CA GLU A 74 7.62 -0.32 -8.81
C GLU A 74 7.31 0.56 -7.60
N THR A 75 6.23 1.33 -7.63
CA THR A 75 5.77 2.12 -6.48
C THR A 75 5.42 1.23 -5.29
N LEU A 76 4.69 0.13 -5.53
CA LEU A 76 4.34 -0.83 -4.49
C LEU A 76 5.58 -1.51 -3.91
N LYS A 77 6.56 -1.84 -4.75
CA LYS A 77 7.83 -2.41 -4.31
C LYS A 77 8.63 -1.43 -3.46
N GLU A 78 8.64 -0.15 -3.83
CA GLU A 78 9.31 0.90 -3.06
C GLU A 78 8.61 1.15 -1.72
N MET A 79 7.28 1.16 -1.69
CA MET A 79 6.52 1.25 -0.43
C MET A 79 6.84 0.06 0.48
N LEU A 80 6.68 -1.18 0.00
CA LEU A 80 6.81 -2.37 0.84
C LEU A 80 8.24 -2.61 1.33
N PHE A 81 9.25 -2.41 0.48
CA PHE A 81 10.64 -2.80 0.79
C PHE A 81 11.61 -1.64 0.96
N ILE A 82 11.23 -0.42 0.60
CA ILE A 82 12.09 0.77 0.62
C ILE A 82 13.43 0.48 -0.08
N ARG A 83 13.32 -0.09 -1.28
CA ARG A 83 14.46 -0.70 -1.99
C ARG A 83 15.56 0.31 -2.26
N ARG A 84 15.23 1.57 -2.59
CA ARG A 84 16.25 2.60 -2.84
C ARG A 84 17.09 2.88 -1.61
N LEU A 85 16.47 2.95 -0.44
CA LEU A 85 17.19 3.17 0.80
C LEU A 85 18.10 1.97 1.11
N PHE A 86 17.65 0.76 0.79
CA PHE A 86 18.49 -0.44 0.92
C PHE A 86 19.73 -0.39 0.01
N VAL A 87 19.59 0.08 -1.23
CA VAL A 87 20.72 0.15 -2.17
C VAL A 87 21.66 1.32 -1.86
N ASN A 88 21.11 2.50 -1.56
CA ASN A 88 21.89 3.73 -1.43
C ASN A 88 22.42 3.97 -0.01
N GLN A 89 21.68 3.55 1.03
CA GLN A 89 22.01 3.83 2.43
C GLN A 89 21.56 2.70 3.39
N ARG A 90 22.21 1.52 3.29
CA ARG A 90 21.89 0.33 4.12
C ARG A 90 21.81 0.59 5.62
N ARG A 91 22.63 1.49 6.17
CA ARG A 91 22.63 1.79 7.60
C ARG A 91 21.28 2.36 8.07
N HIS A 92 20.69 3.28 7.31
CA HIS A 92 19.40 3.88 7.64
C HIS A 92 18.21 3.00 7.26
N TRP A 93 18.43 2.03 6.37
CA TRP A 93 17.40 1.08 5.95
C TRP A 93 16.88 0.25 7.12
N TRP A 94 17.73 -0.25 8.02
CA TRP A 94 17.28 -1.07 9.14
C TRP A 94 16.26 -0.38 10.04
N PHE A 95 16.53 0.87 10.44
CA PHE A 95 15.61 1.64 11.26
C PHE A 95 14.33 2.01 10.52
N SER A 96 14.47 2.48 9.28
CA SER A 96 13.31 2.90 8.48
C SER A 96 12.41 1.71 8.14
N TYR A 97 13.01 0.58 7.77
CA TYR A 97 12.29 -0.65 7.45
C TYR A 97 11.65 -1.27 8.68
N ALA A 98 12.31 -1.28 9.84
CA ALA A 98 11.70 -1.76 11.09
C ALA A 98 10.44 -0.95 11.45
N LEU A 99 10.50 0.38 11.32
CA LEU A 99 9.33 1.25 11.51
C LEU A 99 8.19 0.91 10.52
N HIS A 100 8.50 0.78 9.23
CA HIS A 100 7.48 0.47 8.22
C HIS A 100 6.91 -0.94 8.39
N ALA A 101 7.74 -1.92 8.72
CA ALA A 101 7.31 -3.27 9.04
C ALA A 101 6.34 -3.29 10.22
N GLY A 102 6.62 -2.50 11.28
CA GLY A 102 5.70 -2.31 12.40
C GLY A 102 4.36 -1.71 11.98
N ILE A 103 4.37 -0.67 11.13
CA ILE A 103 3.13 -0.09 10.59
C ILE A 103 2.35 -1.12 9.76
N TYR A 104 3.02 -1.90 8.90
CA TYR A 104 2.38 -2.95 8.12
C TYR A 104 1.74 -4.03 9.01
N TRP A 105 2.41 -4.39 10.11
CA TRP A 105 1.88 -5.34 11.08
C TRP A 105 0.64 -4.79 11.80
N LEU A 106 0.67 -3.53 12.23
CA LEU A 106 -0.49 -2.86 12.84
C LEU A 106 -1.67 -2.73 11.88
N VAL A 107 -1.41 -2.41 10.60
CA VAL A 107 -2.44 -2.37 9.56
C VAL A 107 -3.04 -3.77 9.36
N LEU A 108 -2.21 -4.81 9.28
CA LEU A 108 -2.67 -6.19 9.15
C LEU A 108 -3.55 -6.61 10.34
N TRP A 109 -3.12 -6.32 11.56
CA TRP A 109 -3.88 -6.61 12.77
C TRP A 109 -5.23 -5.86 12.78
N THR A 110 -5.23 -4.58 12.42
CA THR A 110 -6.46 -3.78 12.31
C THR A 110 -7.42 -4.33 11.26
N LEU A 111 -6.91 -4.83 10.13
CA LEU A 111 -7.73 -5.49 9.11
C LEU A 111 -8.37 -6.78 9.64
N PHE A 112 -7.63 -7.60 10.39
CA PHE A 112 -8.21 -8.79 11.03
C PHE A 112 -9.31 -8.44 12.03
N LEU A 113 -9.11 -7.42 12.87
CA LEU A 113 -10.15 -6.92 13.78
C LEU A 113 -11.38 -6.43 13.02
N PHE A 114 -11.19 -5.70 11.92
CA PHE A 114 -12.30 -5.19 11.10
C PHE A 114 -13.10 -6.34 10.45
N VAL A 115 -12.41 -7.30 9.83
CA VAL A 115 -13.05 -8.50 9.26
C VAL A 115 -13.76 -9.29 10.36
N GLY A 116 -13.13 -9.43 11.53
CA GLY A 116 -13.72 -10.06 12.70
C GLY A 116 -15.03 -9.39 13.12
N ALA A 117 -15.04 -8.06 13.24
CA ALA A 117 -16.25 -7.31 13.58
C ALA A 117 -17.37 -7.48 12.54
N VAL A 118 -17.04 -7.51 11.24
CA VAL A 118 -18.03 -7.75 10.17
C VAL A 118 -18.59 -9.17 10.25
N MET A 119 -17.75 -10.16 10.51
CA MET A 119 -18.17 -11.55 10.66
C MET A 119 -19.07 -11.75 11.90
N GLU A 120 -18.76 -11.10 13.02
CA GLU A 120 -19.60 -11.09 14.21
C GLU A 120 -20.98 -10.45 13.93
N LEU A 121 -21.01 -9.33 13.20
CA LEU A 121 -22.26 -8.69 12.76
C LEU A 121 -23.09 -9.58 11.81
N SER A 122 -22.45 -10.46 11.04
CA SER A 122 -23.13 -11.47 10.21
C SER A 122 -23.59 -12.72 10.99
N GLY A 123 -23.43 -12.72 12.32
CA GLY A 123 -23.87 -13.81 13.20
C GLY A 123 -22.84 -14.92 13.42
N GLN A 124 -21.60 -14.75 12.98
CA GLN A 124 -20.53 -15.73 13.23
C GLN A 124 -19.76 -15.39 14.51
N ALA A 125 -19.88 -16.22 15.55
CA ALA A 125 -19.19 -16.01 16.81
C ALA A 125 -17.69 -16.35 16.69
N ILE A 126 -16.84 -15.32 16.69
CA ILE A 126 -15.36 -15.46 16.60
C ILE A 126 -14.70 -15.66 17.96
N ILE A 127 -15.44 -15.40 19.04
CA ILE A 127 -14.96 -15.23 20.42
C ILE A 127 -14.36 -16.51 21.04
N THR A 128 -14.60 -17.69 20.45
CA THR A 128 -14.17 -18.98 21.01
C THR A 128 -13.30 -19.81 20.08
N GLY A 129 -12.92 -19.31 18.89
CA GLY A 129 -12.22 -20.12 17.87
C GLY A 129 -12.99 -21.37 17.43
N GLY A 130 -14.27 -21.48 17.81
CA GLY A 130 -15.05 -22.73 17.84
C GLY A 130 -16.34 -22.71 17.03
N SER A 131 -16.59 -21.70 16.19
CA SER A 131 -17.54 -21.89 15.10
C SER A 131 -16.83 -22.75 14.06
N GLY A 132 -17.34 -23.95 13.75
CA GLY A 132 -16.74 -24.96 12.85
C GLY A 132 -16.47 -24.52 11.39
N ASN A 133 -16.43 -23.22 11.13
CA ASN A 133 -16.01 -22.59 9.90
C ASN A 133 -14.48 -22.32 9.94
N PHE A 134 -13.76 -22.82 8.93
CA PHE A 134 -12.32 -22.58 8.78
C PHE A 134 -11.97 -21.07 8.82
N TRP A 135 -12.82 -20.22 8.25
CA TRP A 135 -12.59 -18.78 8.16
C TRP A 135 -12.57 -18.09 9.52
N THR A 136 -13.44 -18.49 10.44
CA THR A 136 -13.48 -17.90 11.79
C THR A 136 -12.26 -18.29 12.62
N GLY A 137 -11.77 -19.53 12.46
CA GLY A 137 -10.52 -19.98 13.07
C GLY A 137 -9.31 -19.21 12.52
N LEU A 138 -9.25 -19.02 11.20
CA LEU A 138 -8.17 -18.26 10.55
C LEU A 138 -8.12 -16.81 11.03
N ILE A 139 -9.26 -16.12 11.12
CA ILE A 139 -9.32 -14.73 11.59
C ILE A 139 -8.98 -14.64 13.08
N TYR A 140 -9.47 -15.57 13.91
CA TYR A 140 -9.14 -15.61 15.33
C TYR A 140 -7.63 -15.81 15.56
N SER A 141 -7.06 -16.86 14.96
CA SER A 141 -5.61 -17.14 15.06
C SER A 141 -4.77 -16.03 14.44
N GLY A 142 -5.20 -15.47 13.30
CA GLY A 142 -4.53 -14.35 12.64
C GLY A 142 -4.50 -13.10 13.51
N THR A 143 -5.61 -12.79 14.19
CA THR A 143 -5.68 -11.68 15.15
C THR A 143 -4.75 -11.89 16.34
N LEU A 144 -4.68 -13.12 16.87
CA LEU A 144 -3.85 -13.45 18.04
C LEU A 144 -2.35 -13.52 17.72
N ILE A 145 -1.98 -13.87 16.50
CA ILE A 145 -0.58 -13.88 16.06
C ILE A 145 -0.09 -12.46 15.73
N SER A 146 -0.99 -11.61 15.25
CA SER A 146 -0.63 -10.25 14.81
C SER A 146 -0.74 -9.17 15.89
N GLY A 147 -1.46 -9.42 16.98
CA GLY A 147 -1.55 -8.51 18.15
C GLY A 147 -0.69 -9.00 19.30
#